data_AF-A0AAW7TFY0-F1
#
_entry.id   AF-A0AAW7TFY0-F1
#
_cell.length_a   1.000
_cell.length_b   1.000
_cell.length_c   1.000
_cell.angle_alpha   90.00
_cell.angle_beta   90.00
_cell.angle_gamma   90.00
#
_symmetry.space_group_name_H-M   'P 1'
#
loop_
_entity.id
_entity.type
_entity.pdbx_description
1 polymer ?
#
loop_
_entity_poly.entity_id
_entity_poly.type
_entity_poly.pdbx_seq_one_letter_code
_entity_poly.pdbx_strand_id
1 'polypeptide(L)'
;LDFYKDVNLLPKLLYVGQSYNYIVYSFISGSTNYVRKNKKEILKALVQRLINNYKTVPHSVGWGWANEPTDSWQGFLLNRVIEANKILDSHLEKDDLNFVLELVKSPNRNSFNREPFLLHGDCGVHNFIFNEGELCGVIDPTPVFGEPLYDLIYAFCSSPDDLTKETINSAASHLIIKGNKSEQLLYEEVLIGLYLRLATCIRHHPNDLEDYLKAWNYWKNIIKDT
;
A
#
# COMPACT_ATOMS: atom_id res chain seq x y z
N LEU A 1 18.29 9.12 2.61
CA LEU A 1 18.43 7.65 2.76
C LEU A 1 18.58 7.21 4.23
N ASP A 2 19.09 8.06 5.13
CA ASP A 2 19.21 7.73 6.57
C ASP A 2 17.91 7.89 7.40
N PHE A 3 16.82 8.27 6.76
CA PHE A 3 15.58 8.68 7.42
C PHE A 3 14.99 7.58 8.32
N TYR A 4 15.14 6.32 7.89
CA TYR A 4 14.69 5.11 8.58
C TYR A 4 15.83 4.16 8.96
N LYS A 5 17.06 4.67 9.17
CA LYS A 5 18.23 3.83 9.50
C LYS A 5 18.06 2.97 10.77
N ASP A 6 17.18 3.39 11.67
CA ASP A 6 16.90 2.72 12.95
C ASP A 6 15.73 1.73 12.86
N VAL A 7 15.09 1.60 11.69
CA VAL A 7 14.00 0.64 11.46
C VAL A 7 14.60 -0.71 11.09
N ASN A 8 14.63 -1.62 12.06
CA ASN A 8 15.26 -2.94 11.91
C ASN A 8 14.66 -3.84 10.83
N LEU A 9 13.46 -3.53 10.33
CA LEU A 9 12.84 -4.27 9.23
C LEU A 9 13.41 -3.88 7.85
N LEU A 10 14.12 -2.76 7.75
CA LEU A 10 14.73 -2.29 6.51
C LEU A 10 16.22 -2.65 6.48
N PRO A 11 16.79 -2.90 5.29
CA PRO A 11 18.22 -3.11 5.17
C PRO A 11 18.98 -1.82 5.54
N LYS A 12 20.10 -1.97 6.22
CA LYS A 12 20.98 -0.85 6.56
C LYS A 12 21.71 -0.41 5.32
N LEU A 13 21.56 0.85 4.93
CA LEU A 13 22.37 1.44 3.88
C LEU A 13 23.83 1.52 4.35
N LEU A 14 24.73 0.89 3.61
CA LEU A 14 26.16 0.85 3.89
C LEU A 14 26.93 1.88 3.05
N TYR A 15 26.49 2.09 1.80
CA TYR A 15 27.14 3.02 0.87
C TYR A 15 26.19 3.51 -0.23
N VAL A 16 26.42 4.72 -0.71
CA VAL A 16 25.77 5.31 -1.88
C VAL A 16 26.85 5.77 -2.83
N GLY A 17 26.80 5.29 -4.08
CA GLY A 17 27.73 5.74 -5.12
C GLY A 17 27.60 7.24 -5.35
N GLN A 18 28.72 7.93 -5.55
CA GLN A 18 28.73 9.39 -5.75
C GLN A 18 27.86 9.86 -6.93
N SER A 19 27.73 9.02 -7.96
CA SER A 19 26.88 9.29 -9.12
C SER A 19 25.42 8.84 -8.93
N TYR A 20 25.04 8.34 -7.74
CA TYR A 20 23.73 7.80 -7.40
C TYR A 20 23.23 6.63 -8.28
N ASN A 21 24.13 5.98 -9.01
CA ASN A 21 23.78 4.85 -9.89
C ASN A 21 23.70 3.50 -9.17
N TYR A 22 24.20 3.42 -7.93
CA TYR A 22 24.13 2.22 -7.12
C TYR A 22 24.16 2.54 -5.63
N ILE A 23 23.66 1.60 -4.85
CA ILE A 23 23.74 1.59 -3.39
C ILE A 23 24.24 0.22 -2.93
N VAL A 24 24.83 0.18 -1.75
CA VAL A 24 25.19 -1.06 -1.05
C VAL A 24 24.43 -1.04 0.26
N TYR A 25 23.73 -2.13 0.57
CA TYR A 25 22.98 -2.27 1.81
C TYR A 25 23.22 -3.65 2.44
N SER A 26 22.92 -3.78 3.74
CA SER A 26 23.11 -5.02 4.47
C SER A 26 22.19 -6.12 3.95
N PHE A 27 22.73 -7.31 3.73
CA PHE A 27 21.94 -8.49 3.41
C PHE A 27 21.01 -8.86 4.57
N ILE A 28 19.75 -9.19 4.25
CA ILE A 28 18.78 -9.75 5.20
C ILE A 28 18.58 -11.22 4.85
N SER A 29 18.87 -12.11 5.80
CA SER A 29 18.72 -13.55 5.59
C SER A 29 17.26 -13.97 5.63
N GLY A 30 16.86 -14.80 4.67
CA GLY A 30 15.51 -15.36 4.55
C GLY A 30 15.17 -15.67 3.09
N SER A 31 13.88 -15.77 2.79
CA SER A 31 13.35 -16.00 1.44
C SER A 31 12.21 -15.04 1.13
N THR A 32 12.00 -14.75 -0.15
CA THR A 32 10.82 -14.01 -0.64
C THR A 32 9.59 -14.90 -0.81
N ASN A 33 9.65 -16.16 -0.36
CA ASN A 33 8.58 -17.12 -0.51
C ASN A 33 7.45 -16.82 0.48
N TYR A 34 6.45 -16.09 0.00
CA TYR A 34 5.24 -15.82 0.75
C TYR A 34 4.45 -17.10 1.02
N VAL A 35 4.22 -17.41 2.31
CA VAL A 35 3.35 -18.50 2.74
C VAL A 35 1.92 -17.96 2.89
N ARG A 36 1.04 -18.37 1.97
CA ARG A 36 -0.40 -18.02 2.01
C ARG A 36 -1.03 -18.43 3.34
N LYS A 37 -2.12 -17.75 3.73
CA LYS A 37 -2.88 -17.96 4.98
C LYS A 37 -2.21 -17.45 6.27
N ASN A 38 -1.07 -16.75 6.16
CA ASN A 38 -0.43 -16.06 7.28
C ASN A 38 -0.58 -14.52 7.18
N LYS A 39 -1.48 -14.04 6.29
CA LYS A 39 -1.61 -12.61 5.99
C LYS A 39 -1.86 -11.75 7.23
N LYS A 40 -2.73 -12.22 8.14
CA LYS A 40 -3.09 -11.49 9.37
C LYS A 40 -1.87 -11.17 10.24
N GLU A 41 -1.01 -12.16 10.52
CA GLU A 41 0.18 -11.95 11.35
C GLU A 41 1.25 -11.14 10.62
N ILE A 42 1.41 -11.35 9.30
CA ILE A 42 2.35 -10.59 8.47
C ILE A 42 1.99 -9.10 8.48
N LEU A 43 0.72 -8.75 8.25
CA LEU A 43 0.28 -7.35 8.24
C LEU A 43 0.36 -6.71 9.63
N LYS A 44 0.07 -7.46 10.69
CA LYS A 44 0.28 -7.00 12.06
C LYS A 44 1.76 -6.69 12.32
N ALA A 45 2.67 -7.59 11.96
CA ALA A 45 4.11 -7.37 12.08
C ALA A 45 4.58 -6.17 11.27
N LEU A 46 4.08 -6.01 10.04
CA LEU A 46 4.36 -4.87 9.17
C LEU A 46 3.95 -3.55 9.81
N VAL A 47 2.74 -3.48 10.36
CA VAL A 47 2.23 -2.28 11.04
C VAL A 47 3.12 -1.92 12.22
N GLN A 48 3.39 -2.88 13.10
CA GLN A 48 4.13 -2.65 14.33
C GLN A 48 5.60 -2.29 14.08
N ARG A 49 6.24 -2.90 13.08
CA ARG A 49 7.69 -2.83 12.88
C ARG A 49 8.12 -1.87 11.78
N LEU A 50 7.22 -1.48 10.88
CA LEU A 50 7.51 -0.53 9.80
C LEU A 50 6.57 0.68 9.81
N ILE A 51 5.26 0.47 9.62
CA ILE A 51 4.33 1.57 9.33
C ILE A 51 4.23 2.55 10.50
N ASN A 52 4.20 2.05 11.74
CA ASN A 52 4.19 2.88 12.94
C ASN A 52 5.50 3.68 13.15
N ASN A 53 6.54 3.41 12.38
CA ASN A 53 7.81 4.15 12.41
C ASN A 53 7.92 5.18 11.29
N TYR A 54 6.91 5.32 10.41
CA TYR A 54 6.93 6.37 9.39
C TYR A 54 6.94 7.76 10.01
N LYS A 55 7.70 8.67 9.39
CA LYS A 55 7.79 10.07 9.82
C LYS A 55 7.29 10.99 8.72
N THR A 56 6.79 12.15 9.16
CA THR A 56 6.33 13.20 8.26
C THR A 56 7.51 13.86 7.55
N VAL A 57 7.22 14.44 6.39
CA VAL A 57 8.11 15.30 5.61
C VAL A 57 7.43 16.65 5.37
N PRO A 58 8.19 17.74 5.16
CA PRO A 58 7.60 19.06 4.99
C PRO A 58 6.60 19.11 3.83
N HIS A 59 5.50 19.83 4.00
CA HIS A 59 4.47 20.03 2.96
C HIS A 59 5.02 20.48 1.60
N SER A 60 6.14 21.21 1.58
CA SER A 60 6.76 21.72 0.35
C SER A 60 7.26 20.64 -0.61
N VAL A 61 7.36 19.38 -0.17
CA VAL A 61 7.77 18.25 -1.03
C VAL A 61 6.63 17.73 -1.92
N GLY A 62 5.37 18.07 -1.62
CA GLY A 62 4.20 17.55 -2.33
C GLY A 62 3.80 16.12 -1.92
N TRP A 63 3.00 15.47 -2.78
CA TRP A 63 2.37 14.17 -2.54
C TRP A 63 2.60 13.19 -3.69
N GLY A 64 2.52 11.88 -3.45
CA GLY A 64 2.70 10.86 -4.49
C GLY A 64 4.14 10.42 -4.64
N TRP A 65 4.57 10.02 -5.83
CA TRP A 65 5.92 9.48 -6.05
C TRP A 65 7.00 10.48 -5.64
N ALA A 66 8.03 10.02 -4.92
CA ALA A 66 9.04 10.94 -4.38
C ALA A 66 9.88 11.64 -5.47
N ASN A 67 10.00 11.03 -6.66
CA ASN A 67 10.65 11.61 -7.82
C ASN A 67 9.72 12.44 -8.71
N GLU A 68 8.40 12.25 -8.58
CA GLU A 68 7.38 12.95 -9.36
C GLU A 68 6.19 13.36 -8.45
N PRO A 69 6.40 14.33 -7.54
CA PRO A 69 5.34 14.76 -6.65
C PRO A 69 4.19 15.45 -7.39
N THR A 70 3.04 15.45 -6.73
CA THR A 70 1.77 16.05 -7.14
C THR A 70 1.29 17.00 -6.05
N ASP A 71 0.32 17.84 -6.38
CA ASP A 71 -0.15 18.90 -5.48
C ASP A 71 -0.93 18.36 -4.27
N SER A 72 -1.54 17.18 -4.37
CA SER A 72 -2.36 16.61 -3.31
C SER A 72 -2.41 15.08 -3.34
N TRP A 73 -2.66 14.46 -2.19
CA TRP A 73 -2.88 13.03 -2.09
C TRP A 73 -4.04 12.54 -2.98
N GLN A 74 -5.12 13.33 -3.03
CA GLN A 74 -6.25 13.07 -3.92
C GLN A 74 -5.83 13.09 -5.39
N GLY A 75 -5.03 14.08 -5.81
CA GLY A 75 -4.52 14.18 -7.17
C GLY A 75 -3.66 12.98 -7.55
N PHE A 76 -2.78 12.54 -6.66
CA PHE A 76 -2.01 11.32 -6.83
C PHE A 76 -2.90 10.08 -7.05
N LEU A 77 -3.87 9.84 -6.16
CA LEU A 77 -4.78 8.71 -6.28
C LEU A 77 -5.64 8.76 -7.53
N LEU A 78 -6.11 9.95 -7.92
CA LEU A 78 -6.89 10.14 -9.15
C LEU A 78 -6.09 9.76 -10.38
N ASN A 79 -4.84 10.22 -10.48
CA ASN A 79 -3.93 9.84 -11.57
C ASN A 79 -3.73 8.32 -11.61
N ARG A 80 -3.49 7.70 -10.45
CA ARG A 80 -3.32 6.24 -10.34
C ARG A 80 -4.56 5.46 -10.80
N VAL A 81 -5.75 5.90 -10.43
CA VAL A 81 -7.02 5.27 -10.84
C VAL A 81 -7.26 5.42 -12.35
N ILE A 82 -7.02 6.60 -12.91
CA ILE A 82 -7.15 6.85 -14.36
C ILE A 82 -6.20 5.95 -15.15
N GLU A 83 -4.95 5.83 -14.73
CA GLU A 83 -3.98 4.92 -15.36
C GLU A 83 -4.38 3.45 -15.23
N ALA A 84 -4.86 3.03 -14.06
CA ALA A 84 -5.35 1.67 -13.86
C ALA A 84 -6.56 1.35 -14.76
N ASN A 85 -7.46 2.32 -14.96
CA ASN A 85 -8.65 2.12 -15.79
C ASN A 85 -8.33 1.81 -17.26
N LYS A 86 -7.20 2.32 -17.79
CA LYS A 86 -6.77 1.98 -19.16
C LYS A 86 -6.58 0.48 -19.38
N ILE A 87 -6.34 -0.28 -18.31
CA ILE A 87 -6.21 -1.74 -18.33
C ILE A 87 -7.54 -2.41 -17.97
N LEU A 88 -8.33 -1.80 -17.07
CA LEU A 88 -9.53 -2.39 -16.48
C LEU A 88 -10.81 -2.18 -17.30
N ASP A 89 -10.85 -1.25 -18.25
CA ASP A 89 -12.05 -0.90 -19.03
C ASP A 89 -12.67 -2.10 -19.77
N SER A 90 -11.89 -3.15 -20.06
CA SER A 90 -12.36 -4.39 -20.68
C SER A 90 -12.75 -5.50 -19.69
N HIS A 91 -12.53 -5.29 -18.38
CA HIS A 91 -12.70 -6.30 -17.33
C HIS A 91 -13.72 -5.89 -16.26
N LEU A 92 -13.96 -4.59 -16.08
CA LEU A 92 -14.91 -4.05 -15.12
C LEU A 92 -15.96 -3.20 -15.84
N GLU A 93 -17.12 -3.03 -15.21
CA GLU A 93 -18.18 -2.18 -15.74
C GLU A 93 -17.84 -0.69 -15.56
N LYS A 94 -18.40 0.19 -16.39
CA LYS A 94 -18.17 1.64 -16.27
C LYS A 94 -18.58 2.20 -14.90
N ASP A 95 -19.60 1.61 -14.30
CA ASP A 95 -20.09 1.99 -12.97
C ASP A 95 -19.05 1.71 -11.87
N ASP A 96 -18.16 0.74 -12.06
CA ASP A 96 -17.06 0.46 -11.13
C ASP A 96 -16.03 1.59 -11.12
N LEU A 97 -15.68 2.15 -12.29
CA LEU A 97 -14.81 3.32 -12.35
C LEU A 97 -15.46 4.52 -11.66
N ASN A 98 -16.73 4.82 -11.99
CA ASN A 98 -17.44 5.95 -11.39
C ASN A 98 -17.48 5.84 -9.86
N PHE A 99 -17.76 4.64 -9.35
CA PHE A 99 -17.78 4.37 -7.93
C PHE A 99 -16.41 4.63 -7.27
N VAL A 100 -15.30 4.15 -7.84
CA VAL A 100 -13.96 4.42 -7.30
C VAL A 100 -13.60 5.91 -7.39
N LEU A 101 -13.97 6.59 -8.47
CA LEU A 101 -13.74 8.03 -8.61
C LEU A 101 -14.49 8.84 -7.55
N GLU A 102 -15.69 8.45 -7.17
CA GLU A 102 -16.44 9.05 -6.05
C GLU A 102 -15.70 8.88 -4.72
N LEU A 103 -15.19 7.67 -4.43
CA LEU A 103 -14.42 7.40 -3.21
C LEU A 103 -13.13 8.22 -3.15
N VAL A 104 -12.37 8.28 -4.26
CA VAL A 104 -11.14 9.09 -4.33
C VAL A 104 -11.45 10.58 -4.14
N LYS A 105 -12.58 11.05 -4.65
CA LYS A 105 -12.99 12.47 -4.53
C LYS A 105 -13.65 12.82 -3.20
N SER A 106 -13.84 11.84 -2.32
CA SER A 106 -14.45 12.05 -1.01
C SER A 106 -13.66 13.08 -0.18
N PRO A 107 -14.33 14.08 0.42
CA PRO A 107 -13.67 15.07 1.26
C PRO A 107 -13.04 14.45 2.52
N ASN A 108 -13.47 13.25 2.91
CA ASN A 108 -12.89 12.51 4.04
C ASN A 108 -11.41 12.16 3.84
N ARG A 109 -10.91 12.25 2.60
CA ARG A 109 -9.52 11.96 2.23
C ARG A 109 -8.68 13.23 2.03
N ASN A 110 -9.28 14.40 2.18
CA ASN A 110 -8.59 15.67 2.00
C ASN A 110 -7.59 15.92 3.12
N SER A 111 -6.33 16.06 2.73
CA SER A 111 -5.19 16.19 3.64
C SER A 111 -4.63 17.62 3.66
N PHE A 112 -5.45 18.64 3.35
CA PHE A 112 -5.01 20.03 3.10
C PHE A 112 -4.10 20.63 4.19
N ASN A 113 -4.15 20.12 5.43
CA ASN A 113 -3.34 20.60 6.55
C ASN A 113 -2.47 19.51 7.22
N ARG A 114 -2.24 18.37 6.56
CA ARG A 114 -1.42 17.28 7.11
C ARG A 114 -0.15 17.08 6.31
N GLU A 115 0.98 17.04 6.99
CA GLU A 115 2.25 16.70 6.37
C GLU A 115 2.21 15.27 5.81
N PRO A 116 2.70 15.03 4.58
CA PRO A 116 2.83 13.68 4.05
C PRO A 116 3.86 12.89 4.86
N PHE A 117 3.72 11.56 4.86
CA PHE A 117 4.74 10.64 5.38
C PHE A 117 5.61 10.14 4.24
N LEU A 118 6.88 9.85 4.52
CA LEU A 118 7.73 9.13 3.57
C LEU A 118 7.46 7.61 3.67
N LEU A 119 6.79 7.05 2.68
CA LEU A 119 6.35 5.66 2.61
C LEU A 119 7.34 4.79 1.83
N HIS A 120 7.18 3.47 1.95
CA HIS A 120 7.86 2.49 1.10
C HIS A 120 7.35 2.53 -0.35
N GLY A 121 6.03 2.64 -0.54
CA GLY A 121 5.36 2.89 -1.81
C GLY A 121 5.20 1.68 -2.75
N ASP A 122 6.06 0.67 -2.67
CA ASP A 122 5.85 -0.66 -3.27
C ASP A 122 5.83 -1.76 -2.17
N CYS A 123 5.02 -1.56 -1.13
CA CYS A 123 5.04 -2.38 0.08
C CYS A 123 4.28 -3.72 -0.08
N GLY A 124 4.52 -4.45 -1.17
CA GLY A 124 3.86 -5.74 -1.44
C GLY A 124 4.63 -6.94 -0.89
N VAL A 125 3.95 -8.08 -0.73
CA VAL A 125 4.58 -9.32 -0.23
C VAL A 125 5.74 -9.82 -1.09
N HIS A 126 5.82 -9.42 -2.35
CA HIS A 126 6.95 -9.72 -3.24
C HIS A 126 8.26 -9.06 -2.80
N ASN A 127 8.17 -7.99 -2.01
CA ASN A 127 9.29 -7.24 -1.45
C ASN A 127 9.57 -7.60 0.03
N PHE A 128 8.90 -8.63 0.55
CA PHE A 128 9.08 -9.06 1.94
C PHE A 128 10.06 -10.23 2.00
N ILE A 129 10.91 -10.22 3.03
CA ILE A 129 11.80 -11.32 3.37
C ILE A 129 11.22 -12.03 4.58
N PHE A 130 11.13 -13.35 4.48
CA PHE A 130 10.62 -14.23 5.51
C PHE A 130 11.68 -15.17 6.03
N ASN A 131 11.69 -15.40 7.34
CA ASN A 131 12.43 -16.48 7.97
C ASN A 131 11.46 -17.30 8.81
N GLU A 132 11.38 -18.61 8.56
CA GLU A 132 10.44 -19.52 9.24
C GLU A 132 8.97 -19.05 9.20
N GLY A 133 8.58 -18.34 8.13
CA GLY A 133 7.23 -17.80 7.94
C GLY A 133 6.97 -16.44 8.62
N GLU A 134 7.93 -15.93 9.39
CA GLU A 134 7.86 -14.60 10.00
C GLU A 134 8.49 -13.53 9.10
N LEU A 135 7.85 -12.36 9.04
CA LEU A 135 8.37 -11.19 8.33
C LEU A 135 9.68 -10.73 8.99
N CYS A 136 10.83 -10.81 8.31
CA CYS A 136 12.13 -10.39 8.84
C CYS A 136 12.77 -9.23 8.07
N GLY A 137 12.28 -8.91 6.87
CA GLY A 137 12.76 -7.77 6.09
C GLY A 137 11.74 -7.22 5.10
N VAL A 138 11.91 -5.96 4.72
CA VAL A 138 11.21 -5.29 3.60
C VAL A 138 12.25 -4.56 2.76
N ILE A 139 12.26 -4.82 1.46
CA ILE A 139 13.28 -4.35 0.51
C ILE A 139 12.66 -3.63 -0.70
N ASP A 140 13.51 -3.06 -1.55
CA ASP A 140 13.14 -2.47 -2.84
C ASP A 140 12.02 -1.40 -2.76
N PRO A 141 12.24 -0.31 -1.98
CA PRO A 141 11.28 0.78 -1.89
C PRO A 141 11.16 1.56 -3.22
N THR A 142 9.93 1.97 -3.53
CA THR A 142 9.62 2.99 -4.54
C THR A 142 8.95 4.16 -3.81
N PRO A 143 9.73 5.07 -3.20
CA PRO A 143 9.21 5.93 -2.15
C PRO A 143 8.05 6.83 -2.57
N VAL A 144 7.08 7.00 -1.67
CA VAL A 144 5.88 7.82 -1.86
C VAL A 144 5.74 8.80 -0.70
N PHE A 145 5.43 10.06 -0.97
CA PHE A 145 4.97 11.04 0.01
C PHE A 145 3.45 10.91 0.16
N GLY A 146 2.97 10.35 1.26
CA GLY A 146 1.57 9.94 1.33
C GLY A 146 1.03 9.63 2.72
N GLU A 147 -0.17 9.08 2.73
CA GLU A 147 -0.85 8.62 3.93
C GLU A 147 -0.35 7.21 4.33
N PRO A 148 0.06 6.96 5.59
CA PRO A 148 0.62 5.67 6.03
C PRO A 148 -0.25 4.44 5.75
N LEU A 149 -1.57 4.64 5.70
CA LEU A 149 -2.52 3.58 5.40
C LEU A 149 -2.31 3.00 3.99
N TYR A 150 -1.74 3.78 3.07
CA TYR A 150 -1.45 3.34 1.71
C TYR A 150 -0.61 2.06 1.65
N ASP A 151 0.50 2.00 2.39
CA ASP A 151 1.38 0.81 2.37
C ASP A 151 0.75 -0.40 3.09
N LEU A 152 -0.08 -0.20 4.12
CA LEU A 152 -0.84 -1.30 4.71
C LEU A 152 -1.81 -1.90 3.69
N ILE A 153 -2.54 -1.04 2.98
CA ILE A 153 -3.51 -1.46 1.97
C ILE A 153 -2.82 -2.11 0.77
N TYR A 154 -1.69 -1.55 0.35
CA TYR A 154 -0.87 -2.13 -0.70
C TYR A 154 -0.41 -3.55 -0.32
N ALA A 155 0.14 -3.73 0.89
CA ALA A 155 0.53 -5.04 1.41
C ALA A 155 -0.65 -6.00 1.47
N PHE A 156 -1.79 -5.55 2.02
CA PHE A 156 -3.02 -6.33 2.12
C PHE A 156 -3.50 -6.83 0.76
N CYS A 157 -3.53 -5.96 -0.26
CA CYS A 157 -3.97 -6.29 -1.60
C CYS A 157 -2.90 -7.01 -2.45
N SER A 158 -1.63 -7.10 -2.02
CA SER A 158 -0.55 -7.61 -2.89
C SER A 158 -0.66 -9.12 -3.22
N SER A 159 -1.41 -9.89 -2.43
CA SER A 159 -1.76 -11.29 -2.71
C SER A 159 -3.29 -11.51 -2.62
N PRO A 160 -3.85 -12.52 -3.31
CA PRO A 160 -5.31 -12.70 -3.39
C PRO A 160 -5.94 -13.40 -2.15
N ASP A 161 -5.13 -14.00 -1.27
CA ASP A 161 -5.64 -14.72 -0.10
C ASP A 161 -6.10 -13.78 1.03
N ASP A 162 -7.03 -14.22 1.87
CA ASP A 162 -7.47 -13.52 3.09
C ASP A 162 -7.83 -12.01 2.92
N LEU A 163 -8.36 -11.61 1.76
CA LEU A 163 -8.85 -10.25 1.48
C LEU A 163 -10.18 -9.93 2.19
N THR A 164 -10.24 -10.11 3.51
CA THR A 164 -11.47 -10.00 4.32
C THR A 164 -11.42 -8.81 5.29
N LYS A 165 -12.60 -8.40 5.81
CA LYS A 165 -12.70 -7.38 6.87
C LYS A 165 -11.92 -7.75 8.12
N GLU A 166 -11.95 -9.01 8.53
CA GLU A 166 -11.27 -9.48 9.73
C GLU A 166 -9.76 -9.26 9.63
N THR A 167 -9.17 -9.62 8.49
CA THR A 167 -7.72 -9.50 8.26
C THR A 167 -7.29 -8.03 8.31
N ILE A 168 -7.95 -7.14 7.58
CA ILE A 168 -7.54 -5.72 7.55
C ILE A 168 -7.82 -5.01 8.88
N ASN A 169 -8.95 -5.30 9.54
CA ASN A 169 -9.25 -4.72 10.85
C ASN A 169 -8.26 -5.17 11.91
N SER A 170 -7.84 -6.44 11.88
CA SER A 170 -6.82 -6.95 12.78
C SER A 170 -5.53 -6.13 12.67
N ALA A 171 -5.03 -5.90 11.46
CA ALA A 171 -3.81 -5.11 11.25
C ALA A 171 -4.03 -3.63 11.60
N ALA A 172 -5.15 -3.04 11.15
CA ALA A 172 -5.45 -1.63 11.36
C ALA A 172 -5.70 -1.27 12.83
N SER A 173 -6.06 -2.24 13.68
CA SER A 173 -6.19 -2.02 15.13
C SER A 173 -4.85 -1.75 15.82
N HIS A 174 -3.72 -2.11 15.19
CA HIS A 174 -2.37 -1.85 15.68
C HIS A 174 -1.75 -0.55 15.14
N LEU A 175 -2.44 0.19 14.27
CA LEU A 175 -1.93 1.45 13.72
C LEU A 175 -2.00 2.56 14.76
N ILE A 176 -0.84 3.09 15.15
CA ILE A 176 -0.73 4.24 16.07
C ILE A 176 -0.97 5.55 15.31
N ILE A 177 -0.53 5.61 14.05
CA ILE A 177 -0.62 6.79 13.17
C ILE A 177 -2.02 6.94 12.54
N LYS A 178 -2.99 6.08 12.92
CA LYS A 178 -4.34 6.07 12.34
C LYS A 178 -5.11 7.38 12.60
N GLY A 179 -4.84 8.07 13.72
CA GLY A 179 -5.66 9.19 14.17
C GLY A 179 -7.15 8.80 14.29
N ASN A 180 -8.07 9.75 14.10
CA ASN A 180 -9.52 9.51 14.17
C ASN A 180 -10.13 8.97 12.85
N LYS A 181 -9.41 8.11 12.12
CA LYS A 181 -9.94 7.53 10.88
C LYS A 181 -11.04 6.50 11.17
N SER A 182 -12.20 6.68 10.55
CA SER A 182 -13.33 5.76 10.68
C SER A 182 -13.04 4.40 10.03
N GLU A 183 -13.80 3.39 10.43
CA GLU A 183 -13.77 2.07 9.80
C GLU A 183 -14.25 2.15 8.32
N GLN A 184 -15.23 2.99 8.04
CA GLN A 184 -15.69 3.25 6.67
C GLN A 184 -14.55 3.74 5.78
N LEU A 185 -13.74 4.72 6.23
CA LEU A 185 -12.61 5.22 5.46
C LEU A 185 -11.58 4.11 5.16
N LEU A 186 -11.32 3.23 6.13
CA LEU A 186 -10.43 2.07 5.94
C LEU A 186 -10.94 1.17 4.80
N TYR A 187 -12.24 0.88 4.77
CA TYR A 187 -12.83 0.03 3.74
C TYR A 187 -12.84 0.69 2.36
N GLU A 188 -13.08 1.99 2.30
CA GLU A 188 -12.90 2.77 1.07
C GLU A 188 -11.45 2.70 0.56
N GLU A 189 -10.45 2.82 1.44
CA GLU A 189 -9.05 2.67 1.04
C GLU A 189 -8.78 1.26 0.50
N VAL A 190 -9.33 0.22 1.13
CA VAL A 190 -9.21 -1.17 0.64
C VAL A 190 -9.75 -1.28 -0.78
N LEU A 191 -10.93 -0.73 -1.05
CA LEU A 191 -11.52 -0.81 -2.39
C LEU A 191 -10.67 -0.09 -3.43
N ILE A 192 -10.18 1.12 -3.13
CA ILE A 192 -9.27 1.86 -4.02
C ILE A 192 -7.99 1.04 -4.27
N GLY A 193 -7.38 0.50 -3.22
CA GLY A 193 -6.18 -0.33 -3.34
C GLY A 193 -6.41 -1.59 -4.16
N LEU A 194 -7.55 -2.24 -4.00
CA LEU A 194 -7.94 -3.44 -4.75
C LEU A 194 -8.16 -3.13 -6.24
N TYR A 195 -8.76 -1.98 -6.57
CA TYR A 195 -8.90 -1.51 -7.94
C TYR A 195 -7.52 -1.34 -8.61
N LEU A 196 -6.58 -0.67 -7.93
CA LEU A 196 -5.20 -0.54 -8.42
C LEU A 196 -4.48 -1.89 -8.55
N ARG A 197 -4.76 -2.83 -7.64
CA ARG A 197 -4.18 -4.18 -7.68
C ARG A 197 -4.70 -4.97 -8.87
N LEU A 198 -5.99 -4.92 -9.19
CA LEU A 198 -6.58 -5.62 -10.34
C LEU A 198 -5.84 -5.28 -11.64
N ALA A 199 -5.58 -3.99 -11.90
CA ALA A 199 -4.84 -3.55 -13.08
C ALA A 199 -3.41 -4.13 -13.13
N THR A 200 -2.77 -4.25 -11.97
CA THR A 200 -1.43 -4.86 -11.85
C THR A 200 -1.49 -6.39 -12.02
N CYS A 201 -2.53 -7.03 -11.47
CA CYS A 201 -2.78 -8.46 -11.57
C CYS A 201 -2.92 -8.90 -13.03
N ILE A 202 -3.71 -8.17 -13.83
CA ILE A 202 -3.92 -8.49 -15.26
C ILE A 202 -2.60 -8.53 -16.03
N ARG A 203 -1.66 -7.63 -15.71
CA ARG A 203 -0.37 -7.54 -16.40
C ARG A 203 0.65 -8.59 -15.96
N HIS A 204 0.69 -8.91 -14.67
CA HIS A 204 1.82 -9.64 -14.08
C HIS A 204 1.44 -10.99 -13.45
N HIS A 205 0.18 -11.16 -13.02
CA HIS A 205 -0.31 -12.35 -12.33
C HIS A 205 -1.73 -12.72 -12.79
N PRO A 206 -1.99 -12.90 -14.10
CA PRO A 206 -3.35 -13.10 -14.61
C PRO A 206 -4.07 -14.32 -13.99
N ASN A 207 -3.31 -15.31 -13.50
CA ASN A 207 -3.86 -16.49 -12.82
C ASN A 207 -4.57 -16.18 -11.49
N ASP A 208 -4.25 -15.05 -10.84
CA ASP A 208 -4.90 -14.64 -9.58
C ASP A 208 -6.17 -13.78 -9.84
N LEU A 209 -6.49 -13.44 -11.10
CA LEU A 209 -7.55 -12.49 -11.44
C LEU A 209 -8.93 -12.90 -10.90
N GLU A 210 -9.28 -14.17 -11.00
CA GLU A 210 -10.57 -14.68 -10.53
C GLU A 210 -10.78 -14.43 -9.04
N ASP A 211 -9.73 -14.66 -8.23
CA ASP A 211 -9.80 -14.45 -6.78
C ASP A 211 -9.89 -12.95 -6.42
N TYR A 212 -9.18 -12.09 -7.15
CA TYR A 212 -9.34 -10.64 -6.97
C TYR A 212 -10.71 -10.11 -7.40
N LEU A 213 -11.33 -10.67 -8.45
CA LEU A 213 -12.69 -10.29 -8.85
C LEU A 213 -13.74 -10.72 -7.80
N LYS A 214 -13.55 -11.87 -7.15
CA LYS A 214 -14.38 -12.27 -6.00
C LYS A 214 -14.23 -11.27 -4.85
N ALA A 215 -12.99 -10.90 -4.51
CA ALA A 215 -12.71 -9.90 -3.49
C ALA A 215 -13.30 -8.51 -3.85
N TRP A 216 -13.22 -8.12 -5.12
CA TRP A 216 -13.77 -6.87 -5.63
C TRP A 216 -15.26 -6.75 -5.34
N ASN A 217 -16.03 -7.78 -5.70
CA ASN A 217 -17.46 -7.81 -5.46
C ASN A 217 -17.80 -7.86 -3.96
N TYR A 218 -17.03 -8.61 -3.16
CA TYR A 218 -17.18 -8.63 -1.70
C TYR A 218 -17.04 -7.23 -1.08
N TRP A 219 -15.98 -6.50 -1.44
CA TRP A 219 -15.70 -5.16 -0.90
C TRP A 219 -16.67 -4.10 -1.42
N LYS A 220 -17.10 -4.18 -2.68
CA LYS A 220 -18.16 -3.30 -3.21
C LYS A 220 -19.44 -3.43 -2.40
N ASN A 221 -19.87 -4.65 -2.08
CA ASN A 221 -21.09 -4.88 -1.31
C ASN A 221 -20.98 -4.30 0.12
N ILE A 222 -19.83 -4.49 0.79
CA ILE A 222 -19.60 -3.90 2.12
C ILE A 222 -19.80 -2.39 2.12
N ILE A 223 -19.28 -1.69 1.12
CA ILE A 223 -19.36 -0.22 1.06
C ILE A 223 -20.77 0.23 0.69
N LYS A 224 -21.46 -0.49 -0.20
CA LYS A 224 -22.84 -0.17 -0.58
C LYS A 224 -23.85 -0.41 0.53
N ASP A 225 -23.57 -1.34 1.44
CA ASP A 225 -24.43 -1.68 2.59
C ASP A 225 -24.21 -0.78 3.83
N THR A 226 -23.26 0.16 3.78
CA THR A 226 -22.90 1.09 4.88
C THR A 226 -23.45 2.49 4.64
#